data_AF-A0A1J9SXP7-F1
#
_entry.id   AF-A0A1J9SXP7-F1
#
_cell.length_a   1.000
_cell.length_b   1.000
_cell.length_c   1.000
_cell.angle_alpha   90.00
_cell.angle_beta   90.00
_cell.angle_gamma   90.00
#
_symmetry.space_group_name_H-M   'P 1'
#
loop_
_entity.id
_entity.type
_entity.pdbx_description
1 polymer ?
#
loop_
_entity_poly.entity_id
_entity_poly.type
_entity_poly.pdbx_seq_one_letter_code
_entity_poly.pdbx_strand_id
1 'polypeptide(L)'
;MQDLRLTEGLVSIINQKFEYLKKVSDQELFLEIIPLYNFLLSTPQVLGIIQKSNIELQNEINHFNILEKEVQQEIKKLKDIFVSKYPDLDDLDCETPMLPEMFMNYHFSFKRFENLLNGIWEGIDRATPVESPSLYDNQSNIKKALHILESKVNQKIQELEANGQSHSEDVNLFFLNLKNVANRYDYAYKKLINYKRVSFSSSMNYVERLVKEINPEPQICNTVEDLLSTMSLPPTFEDARNTVYKDWIPSIGLVDTVRRHLERVHAGLLNGVTQNLLHEQVISKYKTRCMWYDKARTRSLLLDKDGELIRGKEDTLVKEMARYLFDNGYPVLFHVQTENLETDLMDPSQKYPLLIEGKAYSSSVKSDLLRGIAQLHAYMNNFETTHYYIPDAYFVVFRISGPVYDFPKEILTNRYRIIPVIIDLGDSSVSGSRQQNQPIIIKYEDIIHQIEKEENQQ
;
A
#
# COMPACT_ATOMS: atom_id res chain seq x y z
N MET A 1 21.08 31.06 -7.92
CA MET A 1 20.31 30.66 -6.72
C MET A 1 20.24 29.14 -6.74
N GLN A 2 20.91 28.48 -5.80
CA GLN A 2 20.81 27.03 -5.64
C GLN A 2 19.43 26.72 -5.08
N ASP A 3 18.49 26.46 -5.98
CA ASP A 3 17.16 25.92 -5.66
C ASP A 3 17.34 24.41 -5.44
N LEU A 4 18.07 24.05 -4.39
CA LEU A 4 18.10 22.68 -3.87
C LEU A 4 16.69 22.40 -3.38
N ARG A 5 15.88 21.75 -4.22
CA ARG A 5 14.55 21.29 -3.84
C ARG A 5 14.73 20.43 -2.60
N LEU A 6 13.93 20.64 -1.56
CA LEU A 6 13.99 19.85 -0.30
C LEU A 6 14.01 18.33 -0.57
N THR A 7 13.37 17.92 -1.65
CA THR A 7 13.33 16.56 -2.20
C THR A 7 14.70 16.04 -2.70
N GLU A 8 15.56 16.88 -3.29
CA GLU A 8 16.97 16.51 -3.63
C GLU A 8 17.80 16.30 -2.36
N GLY A 9 17.58 17.13 -1.34
CA GLY A 9 18.17 16.95 0.00
C GLY A 9 17.73 15.63 0.64
N LEU A 10 16.44 15.30 0.56
CA LEU A 10 15.89 14.05 1.10
C LEU A 10 16.48 12.81 0.41
N VAL A 11 16.56 12.79 -0.93
CA VAL A 11 17.20 11.69 -1.68
C VAL A 11 18.66 11.51 -1.23
N SER A 12 19.41 12.62 -1.10
CA SER A 12 20.80 12.57 -0.63
C SER A 12 20.91 11.99 0.79
N ILE A 13 20.05 12.42 1.72
CA ILE A 13 20.06 11.94 3.11
C ILE A 13 19.71 10.44 3.17
N ILE A 14 18.68 10.00 2.43
CA ILE A 14 18.30 8.59 2.33
C ILE A 14 19.49 7.78 1.81
N ASN A 15 20.09 8.18 0.70
CA ASN A 15 21.25 7.51 0.12
C ASN A 15 22.40 7.41 1.12
N GLN A 16 22.75 8.50 1.80
CA GLN A 16 23.84 8.51 2.79
C GLN A 16 23.57 7.53 3.93
N LYS A 17 22.35 7.48 4.48
CA LYS A 17 21.98 6.55 5.56
C LYS A 17 22.07 5.09 5.12
N PHE A 18 21.56 4.74 3.93
CA PHE A 18 21.63 3.37 3.43
C PHE A 18 23.06 2.97 3.03
N GLU A 19 23.84 3.86 2.44
CA GLU A 19 25.25 3.62 2.13
C GLU A 19 26.12 3.48 3.39
N TYR A 20 25.77 4.16 4.47
CA TYR A 20 26.39 3.95 5.77
C TYR A 20 26.12 2.54 6.30
N LEU A 21 24.87 2.08 6.28
CA LEU A 21 24.50 0.73 6.72
C LEU A 21 25.17 -0.39 5.93
N LYS A 22 25.56 -0.14 4.67
CA LYS A 22 26.34 -1.10 3.87
C LYS A 22 27.78 -1.27 4.36
N LYS A 23 28.32 -0.28 5.06
CA LYS A 23 29.74 -0.20 5.48
C LYS A 23 29.96 -0.55 6.95
N VAL A 24 28.94 -0.42 7.79
CA VAL A 24 29.03 -0.78 9.20
C VAL A 24 29.24 -2.29 9.38
N SER A 25 29.86 -2.64 10.50
CA SER A 25 30.07 -4.03 10.89
C SER A 25 28.73 -4.76 11.08
N ASP A 26 28.76 -6.10 11.06
CA ASP A 26 27.53 -6.90 11.17
C ASP A 26 26.83 -6.76 12.51
N GLN A 27 27.58 -6.48 13.59
CA GLN A 27 27.00 -6.18 14.91
C GLN A 27 26.37 -4.79 14.94
N GLU A 28 27.10 -3.79 14.42
CA GLU A 28 26.66 -2.40 14.36
C GLU A 28 25.44 -2.20 13.45
N LEU A 29 25.28 -3.04 12.42
CA LEU A 29 24.10 -3.07 11.56
C LEU A 29 22.79 -3.09 12.36
N PHE A 30 22.69 -3.95 13.38
CA PHE A 30 21.44 -4.08 14.16
C PHE A 30 21.16 -2.86 15.05
N LEU A 31 22.19 -2.18 15.53
CA LEU A 31 22.07 -0.93 16.28
C LEU A 31 21.61 0.21 15.36
N GLU A 32 22.22 0.33 14.19
CA GLU A 32 22.00 1.44 13.25
C GLU A 32 20.69 1.33 12.45
N ILE A 33 20.07 0.15 12.42
CA ILE A 33 18.72 -0.02 11.85
C ILE A 33 17.66 0.72 12.67
N ILE A 34 17.83 0.84 14.00
CA ILE A 34 16.87 1.54 14.88
C ILE A 34 16.78 3.04 14.54
N PRO A 35 17.87 3.84 14.53
CA PRO A 35 17.80 5.24 14.16
C PRO A 35 17.42 5.45 12.69
N LEU A 36 17.74 4.51 11.77
CA LEU A 36 17.18 4.54 10.42
C LEU A 36 15.66 4.42 10.46
N TYR A 37 15.12 3.40 11.11
CA TYR A 37 13.68 3.14 11.19
C TYR A 37 12.93 4.35 11.76
N ASN A 38 13.43 4.94 12.85
CA ASN A 38 12.86 6.15 13.43
C ASN A 38 12.90 7.35 12.48
N PHE A 39 14.00 7.53 11.74
CA PHE A 39 14.09 8.56 10.70
C PHE A 39 13.05 8.35 9.59
N LEU A 40 12.86 7.11 9.13
CA LEU A 40 11.91 6.80 8.07
C LEU A 40 10.47 7.11 8.49
N LEU A 41 10.10 6.80 9.74
CA LEU A 41 8.75 7.06 10.25
C LEU A 41 8.51 8.51 10.67
N SER A 42 9.55 9.24 11.07
CA SER A 42 9.43 10.65 11.46
C SER A 42 9.49 11.63 10.30
N THR A 43 9.81 11.17 9.09
CA THR A 43 9.87 12.01 7.89
C THR A 43 8.57 11.88 7.09
N PRO A 44 7.68 12.91 7.05
CA PRO A 44 6.34 12.79 6.48
C PRO A 44 6.32 12.29 5.02
N GLN A 45 7.24 12.78 4.18
CA GLN A 45 7.34 12.37 2.77
C GLN A 45 7.69 10.88 2.63
N VAL A 46 8.50 10.35 3.53
CA VAL A 46 8.89 8.94 3.56
C VAL A 46 7.76 8.09 4.13
N LEU A 47 7.10 8.58 5.18
CA LEU A 47 5.98 7.89 5.81
C LEU A 47 4.83 7.68 4.83
N GLY A 48 4.48 8.69 4.02
CA GLY A 48 3.44 8.55 2.99
C GLY A 48 3.75 7.47 1.95
N ILE A 49 5.03 7.33 1.57
CA ILE A 49 5.48 6.26 0.66
C ILE A 49 5.34 4.87 1.32
N ILE A 50 5.69 4.76 2.61
CA ILE A 50 5.54 3.52 3.40
C ILE A 50 4.05 3.15 3.51
N GLN A 51 3.20 4.10 3.90
CA GLN A 51 1.77 3.89 4.07
C GLN A 51 1.10 3.43 2.77
N LYS A 52 1.40 4.10 1.64
CA LYS A 52 0.89 3.70 0.32
C LYS A 52 1.24 2.25 0.00
N SER A 53 2.51 1.88 0.15
CA SER A 53 2.94 0.52 -0.17
C SER A 53 2.31 -0.51 0.79
N ASN A 54 2.05 -0.13 2.05
CA ASN A 54 1.39 -1.03 3.01
C ASN A 54 -0.05 -1.30 2.62
N ILE A 55 -0.77 -0.28 2.11
CA ILE A 55 -2.10 -0.43 1.55
C ILE A 55 -2.07 -1.38 0.34
N GLU A 56 -1.10 -1.25 -0.56
CA GLU A 56 -0.94 -2.17 -1.71
C GLU A 56 -0.73 -3.62 -1.28
N LEU A 57 0.16 -3.84 -0.29
CA LEU A 57 0.37 -5.17 0.27
C LEU A 57 -0.91 -5.72 0.89
N GLN A 58 -1.67 -4.90 1.61
CA GLN A 58 -2.92 -5.34 2.21
C GLN A 58 -3.99 -5.65 1.17
N ASN A 59 -4.02 -4.93 0.06
CA ASN A 59 -4.92 -5.21 -1.05
C ASN A 59 -4.59 -6.56 -1.71
N GLU A 60 -3.31 -6.87 -1.95
CA GLU A 60 -2.92 -8.20 -2.45
C GLU A 60 -3.26 -9.33 -1.47
N ILE A 61 -3.11 -9.09 -0.16
CA ILE A 61 -3.55 -10.05 0.88
C ILE A 61 -5.07 -10.22 0.84
N ASN A 62 -5.82 -9.13 0.74
CA ASN A 62 -7.29 -9.16 0.68
C ASN A 62 -7.78 -9.92 -0.57
N HIS A 63 -7.17 -9.68 -1.74
CA HIS A 63 -7.48 -10.41 -2.97
C HIS A 63 -7.24 -11.92 -2.80
N PHE A 64 -6.12 -12.31 -2.18
CA PHE A 64 -5.86 -13.71 -1.89
C PHE A 64 -6.88 -14.30 -0.91
N ASN A 65 -7.23 -13.57 0.15
CA ASN A 65 -8.21 -14.03 1.14
C ASN A 65 -9.61 -14.20 0.56
N ILE A 66 -10.02 -13.37 -0.40
CA ILE A 66 -11.28 -13.52 -1.14
C ILE A 66 -11.26 -14.85 -1.92
N LEU A 67 -10.20 -15.07 -2.72
CA LEU A 67 -10.03 -16.32 -3.46
C LEU A 67 -9.95 -17.54 -2.54
N GLU A 68 -9.31 -17.41 -1.37
CA GLU A 68 -9.22 -18.49 -0.39
C GLU A 68 -10.61 -18.90 0.12
N LYS A 69 -11.49 -17.94 0.39
CA LYS A 69 -12.89 -18.20 0.76
C LYS A 69 -13.68 -18.84 -0.38
N GLU A 70 -13.48 -18.40 -1.62
CA GLU A 70 -14.12 -19.00 -2.80
C GLU A 70 -13.69 -20.47 -2.97
N VAL A 71 -12.38 -20.74 -2.89
CA VAL A 71 -11.82 -22.09 -2.95
C VAL A 71 -12.36 -22.95 -1.81
N GLN A 72 -12.41 -22.41 -0.58
CA GLN A 72 -12.99 -23.12 0.57
C GLN A 72 -14.44 -23.58 0.31
N GLN A 73 -15.28 -22.71 -0.27
CA GLN A 73 -16.66 -23.06 -0.61
C GLN A 73 -16.73 -24.08 -1.75
N GLU A 74 -15.88 -23.96 -2.76
CA GLU A 74 -15.84 -24.88 -3.89
C GLU A 74 -15.39 -26.28 -3.46
N ILE A 75 -14.33 -26.40 -2.65
CA ILE A 75 -13.85 -27.72 -2.21
C ILE A 75 -14.86 -28.40 -1.28
N LYS A 76 -15.63 -27.64 -0.49
CA LYS A 76 -16.75 -28.18 0.29
C LYS A 76 -17.82 -28.78 -0.62
N LYS A 77 -18.24 -28.04 -1.66
CA LYS A 77 -19.19 -28.54 -2.67
C LYS A 77 -18.67 -29.78 -3.39
N LEU A 78 -17.40 -29.79 -3.78
CA LEU A 78 -16.76 -30.94 -4.41
C LEU A 78 -16.76 -32.15 -3.45
N LYS A 79 -16.42 -31.97 -2.18
CA LYS A 79 -16.49 -33.02 -1.16
C LYS A 79 -17.91 -33.61 -1.05
N ASP A 80 -18.93 -32.75 -0.96
CA ASP A 80 -20.33 -33.20 -0.85
C ASP A 80 -20.78 -33.98 -2.09
N ILE A 81 -20.40 -33.52 -3.30
CA ILE A 81 -20.66 -34.24 -4.56
C ILE A 81 -19.94 -35.59 -4.56
N PHE A 82 -18.69 -35.65 -4.12
CA PHE A 82 -17.90 -36.89 -4.08
C PHE A 82 -18.53 -37.91 -3.13
N VAL A 83 -18.85 -37.51 -1.90
CA VAL A 83 -19.49 -38.36 -0.89
C VAL A 83 -20.86 -38.85 -1.37
N SER A 84 -21.65 -38.01 -2.05
CA SER A 84 -22.95 -38.43 -2.59
C SER A 84 -22.84 -39.56 -3.62
N LYS A 85 -21.72 -39.62 -4.36
CA LYS A 85 -21.43 -40.68 -5.34
C LYS A 85 -20.73 -41.89 -4.71
N TYR A 86 -19.92 -41.67 -3.68
CA TYR A 86 -19.07 -42.67 -3.00
C TYR A 86 -19.24 -42.59 -1.48
N PRO A 87 -20.41 -43.00 -0.94
CA PRO A 87 -20.72 -42.87 0.48
C PRO A 87 -19.86 -43.80 1.35
N ASP A 88 -19.29 -44.86 0.77
CA ASP A 88 -18.33 -45.78 1.40
C ASP A 88 -17.02 -45.11 1.82
N LEU A 89 -16.69 -43.96 1.22
CA LEU A 89 -15.48 -43.19 1.54
C LEU A 89 -15.72 -42.06 2.55
N ASP A 90 -16.96 -41.90 3.02
CA ASP A 90 -17.32 -40.92 4.04
C ASP A 90 -16.88 -41.39 5.44
N ASP A 91 -15.83 -40.75 5.96
CA ASP A 91 -15.26 -40.99 7.28
C ASP A 91 -15.33 -39.75 8.18
N LEU A 92 -16.42 -38.99 8.07
CA LEU A 92 -16.72 -37.87 8.96
C LEU A 92 -16.83 -38.28 10.45
N ASP A 93 -17.23 -39.52 10.72
CA ASP A 93 -17.34 -40.06 12.09
C ASP A 93 -16.00 -40.61 12.63
N CYS A 94 -14.90 -40.47 11.87
CA CYS A 94 -13.56 -40.87 12.32
C CYS A 94 -13.20 -40.18 13.65
N GLU A 95 -12.76 -40.97 14.64
CA GLU A 95 -12.33 -40.44 15.94
C GLU A 95 -11.06 -39.60 15.79
N THR A 96 -11.02 -38.45 16.47
CA THR A 96 -9.80 -37.63 16.55
C THR A 96 -8.78 -38.35 17.43
N PRO A 97 -7.62 -38.76 16.88
CA PRO A 97 -6.61 -39.51 17.63
C PRO A 97 -5.99 -38.68 18.77
N MET A 98 -5.83 -39.31 19.94
CA MET A 98 -5.14 -38.73 21.10
C MET A 98 -3.64 -39.04 21.15
N LEU A 99 -3.16 -40.02 20.36
CA LEU A 99 -1.78 -40.50 20.37
C LEU A 99 -1.13 -40.45 18.97
N PRO A 100 0.19 -40.22 18.89
CA PRO A 100 0.97 -40.16 17.64
C PRO A 100 0.75 -41.29 16.63
N GLU A 101 0.65 -42.51 17.12
CA GLU A 101 0.61 -43.73 16.31
C GLU A 101 -0.73 -43.91 15.59
N MET A 102 -1.80 -43.23 16.03
CA MET A 102 -3.13 -43.29 15.44
C MET A 102 -3.37 -42.20 14.37
N PHE A 103 -2.39 -41.33 14.12
CA PHE A 103 -2.55 -40.20 13.20
C PHE A 103 -2.64 -40.58 11.72
N MET A 104 -2.16 -41.77 11.32
CA MET A 104 -2.13 -42.18 9.92
C MET A 104 -3.53 -42.28 9.30
N ASN A 105 -4.51 -42.80 10.05
CA ASN A 105 -5.90 -42.92 9.58
C ASN A 105 -6.63 -41.57 9.57
N TYR A 106 -6.28 -40.66 10.49
CA TYR A 106 -6.87 -39.33 10.57
C TYR A 106 -6.31 -38.36 9.51
N HIS A 107 -5.06 -38.56 9.06
CA HIS A 107 -4.37 -37.61 8.19
C HIS A 107 -5.11 -37.33 6.88
N PHE A 108 -5.84 -38.32 6.34
CA PHE A 108 -6.55 -38.24 5.08
C PHE A 108 -8.08 -38.36 5.21
N SER A 109 -8.64 -38.12 6.40
CA SER A 109 -10.08 -38.26 6.64
C SER A 109 -10.87 -36.99 6.34
N PHE A 110 -12.15 -37.13 6.00
CA PHE A 110 -13.08 -36.02 5.88
C PHE A 110 -13.37 -35.35 7.23
N LYS A 111 -13.19 -36.04 8.36
CA LYS A 111 -13.18 -35.41 9.68
C LYS A 111 -12.09 -34.33 9.77
N ARG A 112 -10.85 -34.65 9.38
CA ARG A 112 -9.75 -33.68 9.36
C ARG A 112 -10.00 -32.57 8.34
N PHE A 113 -10.54 -32.90 7.17
CA PHE A 113 -10.94 -31.91 6.16
C PHE A 113 -11.87 -30.83 6.74
N GLU A 114 -12.95 -31.23 7.43
CA GLU A 114 -13.88 -30.30 8.06
C GLU A 114 -13.22 -29.51 9.21
N ASN A 115 -12.39 -30.16 10.03
CA ASN A 115 -11.66 -29.46 11.09
C ASN A 115 -10.75 -28.35 10.51
N LEU A 116 -9.99 -28.64 9.44
CA LEU A 116 -9.12 -27.67 8.78
C LEU A 116 -9.90 -26.48 8.21
N LEU A 117 -11.05 -26.74 7.57
CA LEU A 117 -11.90 -25.69 7.00
C LEU A 117 -12.56 -24.80 8.07
N ASN A 118 -12.83 -25.36 9.25
CA ASN A 118 -13.44 -24.64 10.36
C ASN A 118 -12.41 -24.04 11.33
N GLY A 119 -11.11 -24.15 11.04
CA GLY A 119 -10.04 -23.62 11.91
C GLY A 119 -9.93 -24.35 13.25
N ILE A 120 -10.38 -25.61 13.32
CA ILE A 120 -10.35 -26.45 14.51
C ILE A 120 -8.99 -27.18 14.56
N TRP A 121 -8.17 -26.83 15.55
CA TRP A 121 -6.86 -27.44 15.75
C TRP A 121 -6.99 -28.68 16.64
N GLU A 122 -6.90 -29.85 16.03
CA GLU A 122 -7.02 -31.15 16.68
C GLU A 122 -5.96 -32.14 16.17
N GLY A 123 -5.62 -33.14 16.99
CA GLY A 123 -4.66 -34.18 16.63
C GLY A 123 -3.29 -33.63 16.21
N ILE A 124 -2.79 -34.05 15.03
CA ILE A 124 -1.50 -33.60 14.47
C ILE A 124 -1.39 -32.08 14.31
N ASP A 125 -2.52 -31.41 14.06
CA ASP A 125 -2.52 -29.98 13.79
C ASP A 125 -2.37 -29.16 15.10
N ARG A 126 -2.54 -29.76 16.30
CA ARG A 126 -2.20 -29.09 17.58
C ARG A 126 -0.70 -29.04 17.89
N ALA A 127 0.04 -30.03 17.42
CA ALA A 127 1.43 -30.27 17.83
C ALA A 127 2.46 -29.82 16.80
N THR A 128 2.04 -29.38 15.62
CA THR A 128 2.95 -28.78 14.63
C THR A 128 2.97 -27.27 14.86
N PRO A 129 4.07 -26.70 15.39
CA PRO A 129 4.33 -25.30 15.16
C PRO A 129 4.22 -25.08 13.65
N VAL A 130 3.57 -23.99 13.24
CA VAL A 130 3.72 -23.53 11.85
C VAL A 130 5.18 -23.16 11.71
N GLU A 131 6.04 -24.13 11.35
CA GLU A 131 7.37 -23.85 10.85
C GLU A 131 7.17 -22.79 9.77
N SER A 132 7.81 -21.63 9.95
CA SER A 132 7.65 -20.48 9.08
C SER A 132 7.59 -20.97 7.65
N PRO A 133 6.43 -20.86 6.96
CA PRO A 133 6.18 -21.59 5.73
C PRO A 133 7.35 -21.36 4.81
N SER A 134 8.07 -22.44 4.48
CA SER A 134 9.22 -22.30 3.61
C SER A 134 8.73 -21.67 2.31
N LEU A 135 9.65 -21.03 1.59
CA LEU A 135 9.40 -20.37 0.31
C LEU A 135 8.66 -21.28 -0.71
N TYR A 136 8.61 -22.60 -0.50
CA TYR A 136 7.98 -23.57 -1.39
C TYR A 136 6.90 -24.41 -0.73
N ASP A 137 6.65 -24.23 0.56
CA ASP A 137 5.77 -25.12 1.33
C ASP A 137 4.54 -24.37 1.84
N ASN A 138 3.46 -24.47 1.06
CA ASN A 138 2.17 -23.92 1.44
C ASN A 138 1.51 -24.82 2.50
N GLN A 139 1.72 -24.48 3.76
CA GLN A 139 1.16 -25.20 4.90
C GLN A 139 -0.25 -24.73 5.31
N SER A 140 -0.96 -24.00 4.44
CA SER A 140 -2.30 -23.50 4.75
C SER A 140 -3.30 -24.64 4.95
N ASN A 141 -4.32 -24.39 5.78
CA ASN A 141 -5.41 -25.33 6.01
C ASN A 141 -6.15 -25.69 4.70
N ILE A 142 -6.30 -24.72 3.79
CA ILE A 142 -6.91 -24.96 2.48
C ILE A 142 -6.05 -25.88 1.62
N LYS A 143 -4.73 -25.72 1.60
CA LYS A 143 -3.84 -26.64 0.86
C LYS A 143 -3.92 -28.05 1.42
N LYS A 144 -3.90 -28.18 2.76
CA LYS A 144 -4.05 -29.47 3.45
C LYS A 144 -5.40 -30.12 3.13
N ALA A 145 -6.50 -29.37 3.17
CA ALA A 145 -7.83 -29.86 2.84
C ALA A 145 -7.95 -30.31 1.36
N LEU A 146 -7.39 -29.53 0.44
CA LEU A 146 -7.27 -29.93 -0.98
C LEU A 146 -6.52 -31.27 -1.12
N HIS A 147 -5.39 -31.43 -0.43
CA HIS A 147 -4.61 -32.66 -0.46
C HIS A 147 -5.38 -33.88 0.07
N ILE A 148 -6.20 -33.70 1.12
CA ILE A 148 -7.09 -34.75 1.63
C ILE A 148 -8.09 -35.18 0.55
N LEU A 149 -8.78 -34.22 -0.08
CA LEU A 149 -9.76 -34.52 -1.12
C LEU A 149 -9.10 -35.16 -2.35
N GLU A 150 -7.91 -34.70 -2.75
CA GLU A 150 -7.13 -35.33 -3.84
C GLU A 150 -6.77 -36.78 -3.51
N SER A 151 -6.34 -37.05 -2.27
CA SER A 151 -6.02 -38.40 -1.82
C SER A 151 -7.24 -39.33 -1.91
N LYS A 152 -8.42 -38.88 -1.47
CA LYS A 152 -9.67 -39.63 -1.54
C LYS A 152 -10.10 -39.96 -2.98
N VAL A 153 -9.95 -39.00 -3.90
CA VAL A 153 -10.23 -39.23 -5.33
C VAL A 153 -9.24 -40.23 -5.91
N ASN A 154 -7.95 -40.09 -5.62
CA ASN A 154 -6.92 -41.00 -6.12
C ASN A 154 -7.12 -42.43 -5.59
N GLN A 155 -7.51 -42.58 -4.32
CA GLN A 155 -7.90 -43.88 -3.74
C GLN A 155 -9.02 -44.51 -4.59
N LYS A 156 -10.06 -43.74 -4.93
CA LYS A 156 -11.16 -44.28 -5.73
C LYS A 156 -10.75 -44.64 -7.15
N ILE A 157 -9.90 -43.84 -7.79
CA ILE A 157 -9.34 -44.17 -9.11
C ILE A 157 -8.59 -45.50 -9.06
N GLN A 158 -7.72 -45.68 -8.06
CA GLN A 158 -6.96 -46.92 -7.87
C GLN A 158 -7.86 -48.14 -7.62
N GLU A 159 -8.92 -47.98 -6.82
CA GLU A 159 -9.91 -49.04 -6.60
C GLU A 159 -10.63 -49.46 -7.89
N LEU A 160 -10.99 -48.50 -8.75
CA LEU A 160 -11.64 -48.78 -10.03
C LEU A 160 -10.69 -49.50 -11.00
N GLU A 161 -9.43 -49.06 -11.06
CA GLU A 161 -8.36 -49.70 -11.83
C GLU A 161 -8.11 -51.14 -11.40
N ALA A 162 -7.98 -51.38 -10.10
CA ALA A 162 -7.74 -52.71 -9.54
C ALA A 162 -8.90 -53.69 -9.83
N ASN A 163 -10.12 -53.17 -9.92
CA ASN A 163 -11.32 -53.95 -10.25
C ASN A 163 -11.55 -54.11 -11.76
N GLY A 164 -10.61 -53.66 -12.62
CA GLY A 164 -10.70 -53.78 -14.07
C GLY A 164 -11.82 -52.92 -14.69
N GLN A 165 -12.33 -51.93 -13.96
CA GLN A 165 -13.35 -51.02 -14.44
C GLN A 165 -12.69 -49.85 -15.18
N SER A 166 -13.11 -49.59 -16.42
CA SER A 166 -12.74 -48.34 -17.09
C SER A 166 -13.18 -47.17 -16.22
N HIS A 167 -12.33 -46.15 -16.08
CA HIS A 167 -12.69 -44.96 -15.30
C HIS A 167 -14.02 -44.42 -15.83
N SER A 168 -15.01 -44.24 -14.95
CA SER A 168 -16.23 -43.55 -15.36
C SER A 168 -15.86 -42.12 -15.74
N GLU A 169 -16.46 -41.58 -16.80
CA GLU A 169 -16.27 -40.18 -17.22
C GLU A 169 -16.49 -39.21 -16.05
N ASP A 170 -17.38 -39.59 -15.12
CA ASP A 170 -17.68 -38.89 -13.88
C ASP A 170 -16.50 -38.70 -12.93
N VAL A 171 -15.67 -39.73 -12.69
CA VAL A 171 -14.50 -39.63 -11.78
C VAL A 171 -13.41 -38.78 -12.43
N ASN A 172 -13.21 -38.94 -13.74
CA ASN A 172 -12.24 -38.15 -14.49
C ASN A 172 -12.63 -36.67 -14.51
N LEU A 173 -13.91 -36.36 -14.71
CA LEU A 173 -14.43 -34.99 -14.64
C LEU A 173 -14.29 -34.40 -13.23
N PHE A 174 -14.56 -35.20 -12.19
CA PHE A 174 -14.35 -34.78 -10.81
C PHE A 174 -12.88 -34.45 -10.53
N PHE A 175 -11.97 -35.35 -10.92
CA PHE A 175 -10.53 -35.16 -10.75
C PHE A 175 -10.03 -33.91 -11.50
N LEU A 176 -10.49 -33.69 -12.73
CA LEU A 176 -10.20 -32.47 -13.50
C LEU A 176 -10.66 -31.20 -12.79
N ASN A 177 -11.90 -31.19 -12.28
CA ASN A 177 -12.43 -30.04 -11.53
C ASN A 177 -11.60 -29.78 -10.27
N LEU A 178 -11.29 -30.82 -9.51
CA LEU A 178 -10.46 -30.70 -8.32
C LEU A 178 -9.06 -30.16 -8.64
N LYS A 179 -8.43 -30.67 -9.71
CA LYS A 179 -7.12 -30.17 -10.16
C LYS A 179 -7.16 -28.71 -10.60
N ASN A 180 -8.23 -28.28 -11.27
CA ASN A 180 -8.41 -26.87 -11.63
C ASN A 180 -8.50 -25.97 -10.39
N VAL A 181 -9.26 -26.37 -9.38
CA VAL A 181 -9.35 -25.65 -8.10
C VAL A 181 -7.99 -25.59 -7.40
N ALA A 182 -7.30 -26.73 -7.30
CA ALA A 182 -5.98 -26.82 -6.68
C ALA A 182 -4.93 -25.95 -7.38
N ASN A 183 -4.91 -25.97 -8.72
CA ASN A 183 -4.00 -25.17 -9.54
C ASN A 183 -4.28 -23.67 -9.39
N ARG A 184 -5.55 -23.26 -9.36
CA ARG A 184 -5.92 -21.86 -9.17
C ARG A 184 -5.48 -21.36 -7.79
N TYR A 185 -5.69 -22.16 -6.73
CA TYR A 185 -5.24 -21.82 -5.38
C TYR A 185 -3.71 -21.73 -5.29
N ASP A 186 -3.00 -22.71 -5.83
CA ASP A 186 -1.53 -22.76 -5.83
C ASP A 186 -0.92 -21.57 -6.60
N TYR A 187 -1.47 -21.23 -7.76
CA TYR A 187 -1.08 -20.05 -8.52
C TYR A 187 -1.29 -18.76 -7.71
N ALA A 188 -2.47 -18.57 -7.10
CA ALA A 188 -2.78 -17.39 -6.31
C ALA A 188 -1.85 -17.24 -5.09
N TYR A 189 -1.56 -18.35 -4.40
CA TYR A 189 -0.62 -18.37 -3.28
C TYR A 189 0.80 -18.00 -3.73
N LYS A 190 1.29 -18.62 -4.82
CA LYS A 190 2.61 -18.31 -5.39
C LYS A 190 2.70 -16.85 -5.84
N LYS A 191 1.63 -16.29 -6.43
CA LYS A 191 1.55 -14.87 -6.78
C LYS A 191 1.73 -13.98 -5.53
N LEU A 192 0.98 -14.24 -4.46
CA LEU A 192 1.09 -13.48 -3.21
C LEU A 192 2.48 -13.60 -2.58
N ILE A 193 3.05 -14.80 -2.53
CA ILE A 193 4.39 -15.03 -1.98
C ILE A 193 5.46 -14.32 -2.80
N ASN A 194 5.38 -14.40 -4.13
CA ASN A 194 6.31 -13.68 -5.02
C ASN A 194 6.19 -12.17 -4.81
N TYR A 195 4.96 -11.64 -4.70
CA TYR A 195 4.72 -10.23 -4.38
C TYR A 195 5.39 -9.84 -3.06
N LYS A 196 5.12 -10.58 -1.98
CA LYS A 196 5.73 -10.33 -0.65
C LYS A 196 7.26 -10.27 -0.74
N ARG A 197 7.91 -11.23 -1.42
CA ARG A 197 9.38 -11.30 -1.52
C ARG A 197 10.04 -10.08 -2.15
N VAL A 198 9.39 -9.48 -3.14
CA VAL A 198 9.97 -8.36 -3.90
C VAL A 198 9.41 -7.02 -3.45
N SER A 199 8.35 -7.03 -2.63
CA SER A 199 7.71 -5.82 -2.17
C SER A 199 8.57 -5.03 -1.18
N PHE A 200 8.54 -3.71 -1.38
CA PHE A 200 9.02 -2.72 -0.45
C PHE A 200 8.38 -2.89 0.93
N SER A 201 7.04 -2.97 1.01
CA SER A 201 6.32 -3.10 2.28
C SER A 201 6.61 -4.37 3.06
N SER A 202 6.71 -5.54 2.42
CA SER A 202 7.06 -6.74 3.17
C SER A 202 8.48 -6.62 3.77
N SER A 203 9.38 -5.91 3.10
CA SER A 203 10.72 -5.64 3.63
C SER A 203 10.71 -4.59 4.74
N MET A 204 9.86 -3.58 4.61
CA MET A 204 9.64 -2.60 5.67
C MET A 204 9.04 -3.24 6.93
N ASN A 205 8.05 -4.13 6.77
CA ASN A 205 7.46 -4.89 7.87
C ASN A 205 8.49 -5.83 8.53
N TYR A 206 9.39 -6.42 7.75
CA TYR A 206 10.50 -7.20 8.30
C TYR A 206 11.42 -6.33 9.17
N VAL A 207 11.80 -5.14 8.68
CA VAL A 207 12.63 -4.18 9.43
C VAL A 207 11.91 -3.69 10.70
N GLU A 208 10.61 -3.36 10.60
CA GLU A 208 9.79 -2.98 11.75
C GLU A 208 9.76 -4.07 12.81
N ARG A 209 9.46 -5.32 12.42
CA ARG A 209 9.46 -6.47 13.32
C ARG A 209 10.83 -6.67 13.97
N LEU A 210 11.90 -6.60 13.18
CA LEU A 210 13.26 -6.72 13.68
C LEU A 210 13.55 -5.65 14.74
N VAL A 211 13.23 -4.38 14.49
CA VAL A 211 13.45 -3.29 15.46
C VAL A 211 12.63 -3.50 16.74
N LYS A 212 11.35 -3.84 16.60
CA LYS A 212 10.46 -4.12 17.74
C LYS A 212 10.90 -5.35 18.53
N GLU A 213 11.44 -6.37 17.89
CA GLU A 213 11.90 -7.58 18.57
C GLU A 213 13.31 -7.43 19.17
N ILE A 214 14.18 -6.57 18.60
CA ILE A 214 15.45 -6.20 19.24
C ILE A 214 15.15 -5.54 20.58
N ASN A 215 14.34 -4.48 20.58
CA ASN A 215 13.96 -3.76 21.80
C ASN A 215 12.43 -3.74 21.99
N PRO A 216 11.83 -4.82 22.52
CA PRO A 216 10.38 -4.89 22.70
C PRO A 216 9.90 -3.90 23.76
N GLU A 217 8.75 -3.30 23.50
CA GLU A 217 8.04 -2.57 24.55
C GLU A 217 7.73 -3.52 25.72
N PRO A 218 7.87 -3.05 26.97
CA PRO A 218 7.60 -3.88 28.13
C PRO A 218 6.14 -4.33 28.12
N GLN A 219 5.91 -5.64 28.06
CA GLN A 219 4.58 -6.21 28.20
C GLN A 219 4.16 -6.19 29.67
N ILE A 220 3.06 -5.51 29.96
CA ILE A 220 2.45 -5.49 31.29
C ILE A 220 1.51 -6.70 31.37
N CYS A 221 1.95 -7.77 32.04
CA CYS A 221 1.10 -8.94 32.30
C CYS A 221 0.22 -8.66 33.52
N ASN A 222 -1.09 -8.59 33.33
CA ASN A 222 -2.05 -8.38 34.42
C ASN A 222 -2.63 -9.70 34.94
N THR A 223 -2.52 -10.78 34.16
CA THR A 223 -3.02 -12.11 34.49
C THR A 223 -1.98 -13.22 34.24
N VAL A 224 -2.21 -14.40 34.82
CA VAL A 224 -1.39 -15.59 34.56
C VAL A 224 -1.53 -16.05 33.10
N GLU A 225 -2.66 -15.77 32.46
CA GLU A 225 -2.92 -16.09 31.06
C GLU A 225 -2.14 -15.15 30.11
N ASP A 226 -1.97 -13.88 30.49
CA ASP A 226 -1.05 -12.94 29.83
C ASP A 226 0.41 -13.45 29.94
N LEU A 227 0.80 -13.99 31.09
CA LEU A 227 2.13 -14.56 31.28
C LEU A 227 2.34 -15.84 30.44
N LEU A 228 1.33 -16.72 30.36
CA LEU A 228 1.42 -17.96 29.57
C LEU A 228 1.43 -17.68 28.06
N SER A 229 0.65 -16.70 27.60
CA SER A 229 0.63 -16.28 26.20
C SER A 229 1.95 -15.65 25.75
N THR A 230 2.63 -14.92 26.62
CA THR A 230 3.96 -14.33 26.32
C THR A 230 5.09 -15.38 26.29
N MET A 231 4.94 -16.50 27.00
CA MET A 231 5.88 -17.63 26.93
C MET A 231 5.68 -18.53 25.70
N SER A 232 4.55 -18.39 24.99
CA SER A 232 4.14 -19.33 23.93
C SER A 232 4.66 -19.00 22.53
N LEU A 233 5.22 -17.81 22.31
CA LEU A 233 5.79 -17.41 21.02
C LEU A 233 7.31 -17.24 21.13
N PRO A 234 8.12 -18.12 20.54
CA PRO A 234 9.56 -17.90 20.50
C PRO A 234 9.86 -16.61 19.71
N PRO A 235 10.74 -15.74 20.20
CA PRO A 235 11.15 -14.54 19.47
C PRO A 235 11.77 -14.94 18.12
N THR A 236 11.30 -14.34 17.03
CA THR A 236 11.78 -14.68 15.68
C THR A 236 13.20 -14.16 15.45
N PHE A 237 13.57 -13.06 16.12
CA PHE A 237 14.87 -12.40 15.99
C PHE A 237 15.73 -12.48 17.26
N GLU A 238 15.69 -13.60 17.98
CA GLU A 238 16.49 -13.81 19.19
C GLU A 238 17.99 -13.58 18.95
N ASP A 239 18.52 -14.09 17.83
CA ASP A 239 19.92 -13.91 17.43
C ASP A 239 20.29 -12.43 17.26
N ALA A 240 19.41 -11.62 16.67
CA ALA A 240 19.64 -10.18 16.52
C ALA A 240 19.65 -9.48 17.88
N ARG A 241 18.71 -9.82 18.76
CA ARG A 241 18.64 -9.30 20.13
C ARG A 241 19.90 -9.66 20.92
N ASN A 242 20.33 -10.92 20.86
CA ASN A 242 21.52 -11.39 21.54
C ASN A 242 22.79 -10.73 20.96
N THR A 243 22.81 -10.43 19.67
CA THR A 243 23.90 -9.64 19.04
C THR A 243 23.99 -8.23 19.65
N VAL A 244 22.85 -7.56 19.83
CA VAL A 244 22.79 -6.18 20.34
C VAL A 244 23.10 -6.08 21.84
N TYR A 245 22.56 -6.99 22.66
CA TYR A 245 22.61 -6.87 24.12
C TYR A 245 23.56 -7.85 24.82
N LYS A 246 24.05 -8.87 24.12
CA LYS A 246 24.95 -9.91 24.68
C LYS A 246 26.24 -10.07 23.88
N ASP A 247 26.53 -9.16 22.94
CA ASP A 247 27.71 -9.17 22.07
C ASP A 247 27.91 -10.49 21.29
N TRP A 248 26.82 -11.19 20.97
CA TRP A 248 26.90 -12.41 20.17
C TRP A 248 27.37 -12.08 18.74
N ILE A 249 28.02 -13.05 18.11
CA ILE A 249 28.37 -12.97 16.69
C ILE A 249 27.10 -13.34 15.90
N PRO A 250 26.55 -12.44 15.08
CA PRO A 250 25.35 -12.74 14.31
C PRO A 250 25.65 -13.80 13.25
N SER A 251 24.66 -14.63 12.93
CA SER A 251 24.81 -15.58 11.83
C SER A 251 24.86 -14.85 10.48
N ILE A 252 25.75 -15.31 9.59
CA ILE A 252 25.91 -14.72 8.24
C ILE A 252 24.56 -14.70 7.50
N GLY A 253 23.77 -15.76 7.62
CA GLY A 253 22.45 -15.86 6.99
C GLY A 253 21.44 -14.82 7.48
N LEU A 254 21.47 -14.45 8.77
CA LEU A 254 20.63 -13.39 9.31
C LEU A 254 21.06 -12.03 8.76
N VAL A 255 22.35 -11.72 8.80
CA VAL A 255 22.93 -10.47 8.29
C VAL A 255 22.58 -10.28 6.81
N ASP A 256 22.82 -11.29 5.97
CA ASP A 256 22.52 -11.25 4.55
C ASP A 256 21.02 -11.05 4.27
N THR A 257 20.17 -11.61 5.13
CA THR A 257 18.72 -11.43 5.02
C THR A 257 18.31 -10.00 5.37
N VAL A 258 18.85 -9.44 6.46
CA VAL A 258 18.61 -8.05 6.86
C VAL A 258 19.09 -7.08 5.77
N ARG A 259 20.31 -7.26 5.25
CA ARG A 259 20.86 -6.41 4.18
C ARG A 259 19.99 -6.43 2.91
N ARG A 260 19.53 -7.62 2.48
CA ARG A 260 18.60 -7.73 1.33
C ARG A 260 17.28 -7.00 1.55
N HIS A 261 16.73 -7.03 2.77
CA HIS A 261 15.53 -6.26 3.09
C HIS A 261 15.79 -4.76 3.07
N LEU A 262 16.91 -4.30 3.64
CA LEU A 262 17.30 -2.89 3.60
C LEU A 262 17.51 -2.37 2.17
N GLU A 263 18.12 -3.16 1.28
CA GLU A 263 18.26 -2.79 -0.13
C GLU A 263 16.91 -2.59 -0.83
N ARG A 264 15.92 -3.45 -0.54
CA ARG A 264 14.56 -3.29 -1.06
C ARG A 264 13.85 -2.10 -0.46
N VAL A 265 14.06 -1.81 0.83
CA VAL A 265 13.58 -0.60 1.49
C VAL A 265 14.16 0.63 0.78
N HIS A 266 15.47 0.66 0.58
CA HIS A 266 16.16 1.75 -0.12
C HIS A 266 15.61 1.98 -1.53
N ALA A 267 15.56 0.93 -2.35
CA ALA A 267 15.07 1.02 -3.73
C ALA A 267 13.59 1.43 -3.79
N GLY A 268 12.76 0.91 -2.90
CA GLY A 268 11.34 1.28 -2.80
C GLY A 268 11.14 2.75 -2.47
N LEU A 269 11.91 3.27 -1.50
CA LEU A 269 11.89 4.69 -1.13
C LEU A 269 12.36 5.58 -2.27
N LEU A 270 13.47 5.24 -2.93
CA LEU A 270 13.97 6.02 -4.06
C LEU A 270 12.96 6.06 -5.20
N ASN A 271 12.28 4.96 -5.50
CA ASN A 271 11.24 4.92 -6.52
C ASN A 271 10.08 5.85 -6.17
N GLY A 272 9.56 5.78 -4.93
CA GLY A 272 8.48 6.66 -4.46
C GLY A 272 8.84 8.14 -4.51
N VAL A 273 10.03 8.50 -4.00
CA VAL A 273 10.50 9.90 -4.03
C VAL A 273 10.71 10.39 -5.46
N THR A 274 11.25 9.53 -6.34
CA THR A 274 11.48 9.87 -7.75
C THR A 274 10.15 10.10 -8.49
N GLN A 275 9.11 9.32 -8.22
CA GLN A 275 7.79 9.56 -8.81
C GLN A 275 7.22 10.91 -8.38
N ASN A 276 7.28 11.26 -7.09
CA ASN A 276 6.82 12.56 -6.62
C ASN A 276 7.63 13.71 -7.25
N LEU A 277 8.93 13.54 -7.42
CA LEU A 277 9.79 14.48 -8.15
C LEU A 277 9.36 14.68 -9.61
N LEU A 278 8.92 13.63 -10.30
CA LEU A 278 8.41 13.73 -11.67
C LEU A 278 7.12 14.56 -11.73
N HIS A 279 6.21 14.38 -10.76
CA HIS A 279 5.01 15.23 -10.63
C HIS A 279 5.37 16.71 -10.43
N GLU A 280 6.27 17.00 -9.50
CA GLU A 280 6.72 18.37 -9.25
C GLU A 280 7.36 18.98 -10.51
N GLN A 281 8.15 18.19 -11.26
CA GLN A 281 8.77 18.63 -12.51
C GLN A 281 7.74 18.94 -13.61
N VAL A 282 6.75 18.07 -13.85
CA VAL A 282 5.78 18.31 -14.92
C VAL A 282 4.91 19.53 -14.63
N ILE A 283 4.51 19.73 -13.36
CA ILE A 283 3.74 20.89 -12.92
C ILE A 283 4.59 22.17 -12.98
N SER A 284 5.85 22.10 -12.59
CA SER A 284 6.79 23.23 -12.71
C SER A 284 7.01 23.65 -14.17
N LYS A 285 7.11 22.68 -15.10
CA LYS A 285 7.18 22.95 -16.54
C LYS A 285 5.90 23.60 -17.05
N TYR A 286 4.72 23.13 -16.61
CA TYR A 286 3.44 23.74 -16.95
C TYR A 286 3.36 25.20 -16.49
N LYS A 287 3.68 25.46 -15.21
CA LYS A 287 3.78 26.82 -14.66
C LYS A 287 4.70 27.70 -15.50
N THR A 288 5.89 27.20 -15.84
CA THR A 288 6.87 27.92 -16.64
C THR A 288 6.33 28.24 -18.04
N ARG A 289 5.70 27.26 -18.71
CA ARG A 289 5.04 27.45 -19.99
C ARG A 289 4.00 28.57 -19.92
N CYS A 290 3.07 28.49 -18.97
CA CYS A 290 1.98 29.45 -18.81
C CYS A 290 2.48 30.86 -18.48
N MET A 291 3.56 31.01 -17.71
CA MET A 291 4.04 32.33 -17.28
C MET A 291 4.99 32.98 -18.29
N TRP A 292 5.82 32.20 -18.98
CA TRP A 292 6.94 32.74 -19.76
C TRP A 292 6.75 32.60 -21.27
N TYR A 293 6.20 31.47 -21.72
CA TYR A 293 6.17 31.14 -23.14
C TYR A 293 4.79 31.36 -23.78
N ASP A 294 3.73 31.08 -23.03
CA ASP A 294 2.39 30.91 -23.56
C ASP A 294 1.34 31.78 -22.87
N LYS A 295 1.80 32.78 -22.10
CA LYS A 295 0.95 33.62 -21.23
C LYS A 295 -0.19 34.29 -21.97
N ALA A 296 0.08 34.87 -23.14
CA ALA A 296 -0.92 35.54 -23.95
C ALA A 296 -2.00 34.57 -24.46
N ARG A 297 -1.60 33.38 -24.94
CA ARG A 297 -2.55 32.35 -25.37
C ARG A 297 -3.39 31.86 -24.19
N THR A 298 -2.77 31.48 -23.08
CA THR A 298 -3.49 30.99 -21.89
C THR A 298 -4.48 32.03 -21.37
N ARG A 299 -4.10 33.32 -21.36
CA ARG A 299 -5.00 34.42 -20.97
C ARG A 299 -6.15 34.60 -21.97
N SER A 300 -5.90 34.44 -23.27
CA SER A 300 -6.95 34.54 -24.29
C SER A 300 -8.05 33.49 -24.16
N LEU A 301 -7.77 32.33 -23.54
CA LEU A 301 -8.79 31.30 -23.25
C LEU A 301 -9.84 31.75 -22.22
N LEU A 302 -9.53 32.80 -21.45
CA LEU A 302 -10.38 33.30 -20.36
C LEU A 302 -11.30 34.44 -20.80
N LEU A 303 -11.19 34.88 -22.05
CA LEU A 303 -11.93 36.01 -22.57
C LEU A 303 -13.00 35.54 -23.54
N ASP A 304 -14.18 36.12 -23.46
CA ASP A 304 -15.23 35.94 -24.47
C ASP A 304 -14.99 36.82 -25.71
N LYS A 305 -15.97 36.87 -26.61
CA LYS A 305 -15.90 37.64 -27.87
C LYS A 305 -15.80 39.16 -27.62
N ASP A 306 -16.30 39.62 -26.48
CA ASP A 306 -16.32 41.03 -26.10
C ASP A 306 -15.06 41.40 -25.29
N GLY A 307 -14.18 40.43 -25.01
CA GLY A 307 -12.95 40.62 -24.24
C GLY A 307 -13.17 40.57 -22.72
N GLU A 308 -14.34 40.10 -22.27
CA GLU A 308 -14.69 39.99 -20.85
C GLU A 308 -14.36 38.60 -20.29
N LEU A 309 -14.14 38.52 -18.97
CA LEU A 309 -13.80 37.25 -18.32
C LEU A 309 -14.98 36.27 -18.32
N ILE A 310 -14.75 35.05 -18.81
CA ILE A 310 -15.75 33.99 -18.81
C ILE A 310 -16.09 33.50 -17.39
N ARG A 311 -17.34 33.04 -17.19
CA ARG A 311 -17.79 32.48 -15.90
C ARG A 311 -17.08 31.18 -15.51
N GLY A 312 -16.78 30.31 -16.47
CA GLY A 312 -16.10 29.02 -16.28
C GLY A 312 -14.57 29.07 -16.39
N LYS A 313 -13.95 30.15 -15.90
CA LYS A 313 -12.51 30.38 -16.04
C LYS A 313 -11.65 29.33 -15.33
N GLU A 314 -12.11 28.82 -14.18
CA GLU A 314 -11.43 27.77 -13.41
C GLU A 314 -11.38 26.46 -14.20
N ASP A 315 -12.55 25.89 -14.52
CA ASP A 315 -12.68 24.70 -15.37
C ASP A 315 -11.89 24.81 -16.68
N THR A 316 -11.89 25.99 -17.32
CA THR A 316 -11.16 26.20 -18.56
C THR A 316 -9.65 26.04 -18.38
N LEU A 317 -9.09 26.59 -17.29
CA LEU A 317 -7.65 26.49 -16.98
C LEU A 317 -7.26 25.10 -16.49
N VAL A 318 -8.10 24.47 -15.67
CA VAL A 318 -7.89 23.11 -15.19
C VAL A 318 -7.95 22.12 -16.36
N LYS A 319 -8.90 22.27 -17.28
CA LYS A 319 -8.99 21.47 -18.50
C LYS A 319 -7.83 21.68 -19.46
N GLU A 320 -7.27 22.90 -19.52
CA GLU A 320 -6.02 23.14 -20.25
C GLU A 320 -4.91 22.30 -19.61
N MET A 321 -4.72 22.43 -18.29
CA MET A 321 -3.71 21.71 -17.56
C MET A 321 -3.86 20.18 -17.74
N ALA A 322 -5.08 19.67 -17.76
CA ALA A 322 -5.37 18.27 -18.04
C ALA A 322 -4.78 17.81 -19.38
N ARG A 323 -5.00 18.60 -20.44
CA ARG A 323 -4.46 18.31 -21.79
C ARG A 323 -2.94 18.34 -21.79
N TYR A 324 -2.35 19.36 -21.16
CA TYR A 324 -0.91 19.45 -21.03
C TYR A 324 -0.32 18.22 -20.31
N LEU A 325 -0.93 17.79 -19.21
CA LEU A 325 -0.50 16.62 -18.45
C LEU A 325 -0.63 15.34 -19.29
N PHE A 326 -1.75 15.17 -19.99
CA PHE A 326 -1.97 14.05 -20.91
C PHE A 326 -0.90 13.98 -22.01
N ASP A 327 -0.61 15.11 -22.66
CA ASP A 327 0.41 15.22 -23.70
C ASP A 327 1.83 14.92 -23.17
N ASN A 328 2.05 15.04 -21.86
CA ASN A 328 3.30 14.69 -21.18
C ASN A 328 3.29 13.29 -20.54
N GLY A 329 2.30 12.46 -20.87
CA GLY A 329 2.23 11.06 -20.43
C GLY A 329 1.56 10.83 -19.08
N TYR A 330 0.86 11.82 -18.53
CA TYR A 330 0.06 11.70 -17.31
C TYR A 330 -1.43 11.57 -17.66
N PRO A 331 -2.02 10.37 -17.60
CA PRO A 331 -3.42 10.11 -17.95
C PRO A 331 -4.39 10.64 -16.89
N VAL A 332 -4.33 11.95 -16.60
CA VAL A 332 -5.22 12.60 -15.65
C VAL A 332 -6.65 12.61 -16.16
N LEU A 333 -7.57 12.30 -15.26
CA LEU A 333 -9.00 12.41 -15.44
C LEU A 333 -9.45 13.77 -14.92
N PHE A 334 -10.32 14.44 -15.66
CA PHE A 334 -10.91 15.73 -15.31
C PHE A 334 -12.29 15.52 -14.69
N HIS A 335 -12.58 16.23 -13.59
CA HIS A 335 -13.86 16.14 -12.87
C HIS A 335 -14.19 14.70 -12.44
N VAL A 336 -13.29 14.10 -11.65
CA VAL A 336 -13.51 12.75 -11.13
C VAL A 336 -14.50 12.82 -9.97
N GLN A 337 -15.70 12.30 -10.19
CA GLN A 337 -16.72 12.13 -9.18
C GLN A 337 -16.47 10.86 -8.36
N THR A 338 -16.40 11.04 -7.05
CA THR A 338 -16.54 9.99 -6.03
C THR A 338 -17.88 10.18 -5.31
N GLU A 339 -18.28 9.26 -4.43
CA GLU A 339 -19.65 9.21 -3.87
C GLU A 339 -20.19 10.56 -3.36
N ASN A 340 -19.34 11.45 -2.82
CA ASN A 340 -19.74 12.77 -2.31
C ASN A 340 -18.80 13.93 -2.72
N LEU A 341 -17.82 13.71 -3.61
CA LEU A 341 -16.81 14.70 -3.94
C LEU A 341 -16.48 14.71 -5.44
N GLU A 342 -16.12 15.87 -5.95
CA GLU A 342 -15.65 16.04 -7.33
C GLU A 342 -14.27 16.67 -7.30
N THR A 343 -13.26 15.88 -7.67
CA THR A 343 -11.88 16.37 -7.76
C THR A 343 -11.61 16.96 -9.13
N ASP A 344 -10.82 18.03 -9.20
CA ASP A 344 -10.50 18.72 -10.45
C ASP A 344 -9.69 17.84 -11.41
N LEU A 345 -8.53 17.35 -10.98
CA LEU A 345 -7.70 16.41 -11.74
C LEU A 345 -7.16 15.30 -10.86
N MET A 346 -7.31 14.06 -11.33
CA MET A 346 -6.78 12.88 -10.67
C MET A 346 -6.21 11.87 -11.68
N ASP A 347 -5.02 11.35 -11.41
CA ASP A 347 -4.48 10.18 -12.11
C ASP A 347 -4.58 8.92 -11.23
N PRO A 348 -5.61 8.09 -11.39
CA PRO A 348 -5.76 6.86 -10.61
C PRO A 348 -4.88 5.70 -11.10
N SER A 349 -4.23 5.84 -12.26
CA SER A 349 -3.54 4.73 -12.94
C SER A 349 -2.11 4.50 -12.43
N GLN A 350 -1.52 5.50 -11.79
CA GLN A 350 -0.15 5.46 -11.29
C GLN A 350 -0.08 4.86 -9.91
N LYS A 351 1.08 4.24 -9.62
CA LYS A 351 1.40 3.74 -8.28
C LYS A 351 1.29 4.84 -7.23
N TYR A 352 1.75 6.04 -7.56
CA TYR A 352 1.56 7.24 -6.75
C TYR A 352 0.60 8.15 -7.54
N PRO A 353 -0.69 8.22 -7.18
CA PRO A 353 -1.65 9.04 -7.90
C PRO A 353 -1.31 10.52 -7.86
N LEU A 354 -1.54 11.23 -8.96
CA LEU A 354 -1.47 12.69 -9.00
C LEU A 354 -2.85 13.26 -8.66
N LEU A 355 -2.95 14.10 -7.63
CA LEU A 355 -4.15 14.87 -7.30
C LEU A 355 -3.85 16.36 -7.41
N ILE A 356 -4.65 17.09 -8.17
CA ILE A 356 -4.55 18.54 -8.31
C ILE A 356 -5.93 19.15 -8.09
N GLU A 357 -5.98 20.17 -7.24
CA GLU A 357 -7.11 21.10 -7.10
C GLU A 357 -6.70 22.45 -7.70
N GLY A 358 -7.50 22.97 -8.61
CA GLY A 358 -7.30 24.24 -9.28
C GLY A 358 -8.17 25.34 -8.66
N LYS A 359 -7.61 26.55 -8.51
CA LYS A 359 -8.38 27.75 -8.20
C LYS A 359 -7.99 28.92 -9.08
N ALA A 360 -8.96 29.66 -9.60
CA ALA A 360 -8.71 30.82 -10.45
C ALA A 360 -9.35 32.11 -9.91
N TYR A 361 -8.57 33.18 -9.75
CA TYR A 361 -9.08 34.43 -9.17
C TYR A 361 -8.71 35.69 -9.95
N SER A 362 -9.58 36.69 -9.83
CA SER A 362 -9.42 38.03 -10.42
C SER A 362 -9.53 39.17 -9.38
N SER A 363 -9.85 38.84 -8.13
CA SER A 363 -10.04 39.77 -7.00
C SER A 363 -9.42 39.20 -5.72
N SER A 364 -9.56 39.89 -4.58
CA SER A 364 -9.13 39.33 -3.30
C SER A 364 -10.05 38.16 -2.90
N VAL A 365 -9.45 36.99 -2.62
CA VAL A 365 -10.13 35.70 -2.41
C VAL A 365 -9.48 34.86 -1.28
N LYS A 366 -8.88 35.49 -0.27
CA LYS A 366 -8.13 34.78 0.80
C LYS A 366 -8.94 33.63 1.42
N SER A 367 -10.20 33.87 1.77
CA SER A 367 -11.09 32.86 2.37
C SER A 367 -11.38 31.68 1.44
N ASP A 368 -11.51 31.94 0.14
CA ASP A 368 -11.83 30.90 -0.85
C ASP A 368 -10.62 30.01 -1.10
N LEU A 369 -9.41 30.59 -1.09
CA LEU A 369 -8.17 29.83 -1.19
C LEU A 369 -7.95 28.93 0.03
N LEU A 370 -8.20 29.42 1.25
CA LEU A 370 -8.11 28.62 2.47
C LEU A 370 -9.10 27.44 2.45
N ARG A 371 -10.34 27.70 2.05
CA ARG A 371 -11.37 26.67 1.88
C ARG A 371 -11.02 25.67 0.77
N GLY A 372 -10.45 26.11 -0.34
CA GLY A 372 -9.97 25.21 -1.39
C GLY A 372 -8.90 24.23 -0.90
N ILE A 373 -7.99 24.67 -0.01
CA ILE A 373 -6.99 23.79 0.61
C ILE A 373 -7.66 22.79 1.56
N ALA A 374 -8.62 23.24 2.37
CA ALA A 374 -9.34 22.35 3.29
C ALA A 374 -10.20 21.32 2.55
N GLN A 375 -10.85 21.71 1.46
CA GLN A 375 -11.54 20.81 0.53
C GLN A 375 -10.58 19.78 -0.07
N LEU A 376 -9.40 20.19 -0.54
CA LEU A 376 -8.38 19.27 -1.02
C LEU A 376 -7.92 18.29 0.07
N HIS A 377 -7.74 18.76 1.30
CA HIS A 377 -7.42 17.88 2.43
C HIS A 377 -8.53 16.85 2.70
N ALA A 378 -9.80 17.27 2.65
CA ALA A 378 -10.93 16.37 2.78
C ALA A 378 -10.96 15.31 1.66
N TYR A 379 -10.57 15.66 0.44
CA TYR A 379 -10.42 14.70 -0.66
C TYR A 379 -9.35 13.65 -0.34
N MET A 380 -8.20 14.08 0.17
CA MET A 380 -7.11 13.18 0.55
C MET A 380 -7.53 12.21 1.68
N ASN A 381 -8.28 12.69 2.68
CA ASN A 381 -8.89 11.87 3.72
C ASN A 381 -9.81 10.78 3.14
N ASN A 382 -10.65 11.12 2.17
CA ASN A 382 -11.58 10.15 1.57
C ASN A 382 -10.85 9.06 0.76
N PHE A 383 -9.65 9.34 0.26
CA PHE A 383 -8.82 8.32 -0.40
C PHE A 383 -7.98 7.49 0.57
N GLU A 384 -7.94 7.83 1.87
CA GLU A 384 -7.00 7.23 2.85
C GLU A 384 -7.10 5.70 2.91
N THR A 385 -8.32 5.19 2.92
CA THR A 385 -8.62 3.75 3.06
C THR A 385 -8.77 3.04 1.71
N THR A 386 -8.60 3.77 0.60
CA THR A 386 -8.82 3.24 -0.74
C THR A 386 -7.52 2.76 -1.37
N HIS A 387 -7.63 2.04 -2.49
CA HIS A 387 -6.47 1.67 -3.31
C HIS A 387 -5.75 2.91 -3.88
N TYR A 388 -6.42 4.07 -3.86
CA TYR A 388 -5.92 5.33 -4.37
C TYR A 388 -5.23 6.21 -3.34
N TYR A 389 -4.88 5.76 -2.12
CA TYR A 389 -4.19 6.60 -1.13
C TYR A 389 -3.18 7.58 -1.75
N ILE A 390 -3.36 8.87 -1.44
CA ILE A 390 -2.68 10.03 -2.06
C ILE A 390 -1.93 10.79 -0.96
N PRO A 391 -0.62 10.56 -0.78
CA PRO A 391 0.16 11.25 0.25
C PRO A 391 0.45 12.71 -0.11
N ASP A 392 0.58 13.00 -1.40
CA ASP A 392 1.00 14.30 -1.93
C ASP A 392 -0.06 14.83 -2.91
N ALA A 393 -0.48 16.08 -2.73
CA ALA A 393 -1.40 16.76 -3.65
C ALA A 393 -0.95 18.18 -3.98
N TYR A 394 -1.47 18.72 -5.07
CA TYR A 394 -1.10 20.03 -5.58
C TYR A 394 -2.29 20.98 -5.55
N PHE A 395 -2.08 22.16 -4.95
CA PHE A 395 -3.06 23.23 -4.96
C PHE A 395 -2.62 24.31 -5.95
N VAL A 396 -3.15 24.26 -7.17
CA VAL A 396 -2.73 25.10 -8.28
C VAL A 396 -3.59 26.37 -8.35
N VAL A 397 -2.98 27.52 -8.13
CA VAL A 397 -3.67 28.81 -8.09
C VAL A 397 -3.31 29.65 -9.32
N PHE A 398 -4.29 29.89 -10.18
CA PHE A 398 -4.18 30.77 -11.33
C PHE A 398 -4.57 32.21 -10.95
N ARG A 399 -3.58 33.11 -10.94
CA ARG A 399 -3.82 34.55 -10.74
C ARG A 399 -4.11 35.21 -12.08
N ILE A 400 -5.34 35.69 -12.26
CA ILE A 400 -5.75 36.46 -13.46
C ILE A 400 -5.57 37.96 -13.23
N SER A 401 -5.86 38.43 -12.01
CA SER A 401 -5.66 39.79 -11.49
C SER A 401 -5.78 39.80 -9.96
N GLY A 402 -5.58 40.95 -9.31
CA GLY A 402 -5.66 41.08 -7.85
C GLY A 402 -4.31 40.93 -7.13
N PRO A 403 -4.29 40.81 -5.78
CA PRO A 403 -3.06 40.66 -5.02
C PRO A 403 -2.36 39.34 -5.35
N VAL A 404 -1.04 39.28 -5.17
CA VAL A 404 -0.29 38.01 -5.14
C VAL A 404 -0.45 37.41 -3.75
N TYR A 405 -0.81 36.14 -3.66
CA TYR A 405 -0.83 35.41 -2.39
C TYR A 405 0.52 34.74 -2.18
N ASP A 406 1.08 34.86 -1.00
CA ASP A 406 2.30 34.15 -0.61
C ASP A 406 1.93 33.00 0.31
N PHE A 407 2.10 31.77 -0.19
CA PHE A 407 1.78 30.54 0.54
C PHE A 407 3.05 29.95 1.14
N PRO A 408 2.95 29.13 2.22
CA PRO A 408 4.03 28.24 2.60
C PRO A 408 4.46 27.37 1.41
N LYS A 409 5.76 27.06 1.31
CA LYS A 409 6.29 26.22 0.22
C LYS A 409 5.61 24.85 0.15
N GLU A 410 5.28 24.31 1.32
CA GLU A 410 4.51 23.10 1.51
C GLU A 410 3.65 23.25 2.76
N ILE A 411 2.51 22.57 2.76
CA ILE A 411 1.59 22.49 3.88
C ILE A 411 1.61 21.02 4.30
N LEU A 412 2.35 20.73 5.37
CA LEU A 412 2.43 19.41 5.95
C LEU A 412 1.29 19.25 6.95
N THR A 413 0.39 18.31 6.75
CA THR A 413 -0.52 17.88 7.82
C THR A 413 0.06 16.64 8.50
N ASN A 414 -0.63 16.09 9.50
CA ASN A 414 -0.16 14.87 10.18
C ASN A 414 0.04 13.69 9.22
N ARG A 415 -0.66 13.67 8.08
CA ARG A 415 -0.73 12.53 7.15
C ARG A 415 -0.42 12.86 5.69
N TYR A 416 -0.46 14.15 5.31
CA TYR A 416 -0.40 14.55 3.91
C TYR A 416 0.52 15.74 3.68
N ARG A 417 0.91 15.91 2.42
CA ARG A 417 1.65 17.07 1.92
C ARG A 417 0.86 17.73 0.81
N ILE A 418 0.47 18.99 1.02
CA ILE A 418 -0.14 19.83 -0.01
C ILE A 418 0.90 20.83 -0.51
N ILE A 419 1.08 20.91 -1.82
CA ILE A 419 2.08 21.77 -2.47
C ILE A 419 1.35 22.89 -3.23
N PRO A 420 1.36 24.14 -2.71
CA PRO A 420 0.79 25.28 -3.41
C PRO A 420 1.63 25.65 -4.64
N VAL A 421 0.97 25.82 -5.79
CA VAL A 421 1.62 26.23 -7.05
C VAL A 421 0.90 27.43 -7.63
N ILE A 422 1.53 28.60 -7.56
CA ILE A 422 0.98 29.83 -8.14
C ILE A 422 1.41 29.98 -9.60
N ILE A 423 0.45 30.16 -10.49
CA ILE A 423 0.63 30.47 -11.92
C ILE A 423 0.10 31.89 -12.17
N ASP A 424 1.01 32.84 -12.40
CA ASP A 424 0.65 34.25 -12.57
C ASP A 424 0.37 34.62 -14.04
N LEU A 425 -0.91 34.70 -14.37
CA LEU A 425 -1.45 35.11 -15.67
C LEU A 425 -1.82 36.59 -15.71
N GLY A 426 -1.57 37.37 -14.65
CA GLY A 426 -1.89 38.80 -14.58
C GLY A 426 -1.12 39.66 -15.59
N ASP A 427 -1.72 40.75 -16.07
CA ASP A 427 -1.05 41.65 -17.02
C ASP A 427 0.26 42.21 -16.44
N SER A 428 1.24 42.44 -17.31
CA SER A 428 2.56 42.97 -16.93
C SER A 428 2.46 44.32 -16.21
N SER A 429 1.39 45.07 -16.47
CA SER A 429 1.06 46.36 -15.85
C SER A 429 0.63 46.25 -14.38
N VAL A 430 0.24 45.06 -13.90
CA VAL A 430 -0.23 44.79 -12.53
C VAL A 430 0.62 43.72 -11.82
N SER A 431 1.84 43.48 -12.31
CA SER A 431 2.81 42.51 -11.75
C SER A 431 4.16 43.18 -11.47
N GLY A 432 4.88 42.72 -10.44
CA GLY A 432 6.22 43.22 -10.10
C GLY A 432 6.22 44.60 -9.45
N SER A 433 7.17 45.47 -9.78
CA SER A 433 7.30 46.81 -9.18
C SER A 433 6.14 47.78 -9.47
N ARG A 434 5.25 47.40 -10.41
CA ARG A 434 4.05 48.17 -10.80
C ARG A 434 2.77 47.60 -10.19
N GLN A 435 2.89 46.61 -9.30
CA GLN A 435 1.74 45.96 -8.67
C GLN A 435 1.05 46.91 -7.69
N GLN A 436 -0.21 47.25 -7.97
CA GLN A 436 -1.00 48.17 -7.13
C GLN A 436 -1.42 47.56 -5.78
N ASN A 437 -1.59 46.24 -5.74
CA ASN A 437 -2.04 45.52 -4.55
C ASN A 437 -0.86 44.84 -3.84
N GLN A 438 -0.68 45.12 -2.54
CA GLN A 438 0.35 44.48 -1.74
C GLN A 438 0.16 42.95 -1.72
N PRO A 439 1.26 42.17 -1.73
CA PRO A 439 1.19 40.73 -1.52
C PRO A 439 0.50 40.40 -0.19
N ILE A 440 -0.34 39.37 -0.19
CA ILE A 440 -1.04 38.89 1.01
C ILE A 440 -0.42 37.57 1.44
N ILE A 441 0.13 37.56 2.65
CA ILE A 441 0.70 36.35 3.24
C ILE A 441 -0.44 35.47 3.78
N ILE A 442 -0.48 34.22 3.33
CA ILE A 442 -1.31 33.17 3.90
C ILE A 442 -0.41 32.38 4.85
N LYS A 443 -0.72 32.45 6.14
CA LYS A 443 0.08 31.78 7.16
C LYS A 443 -0.30 30.30 7.25
N TYR A 444 0.66 29.48 7.68
CA TYR A 444 0.43 28.06 7.89
C TYR A 444 -0.66 27.82 8.94
N GLU A 445 -0.68 28.61 10.01
CA GLU A 445 -1.67 28.48 11.09
C GLU A 445 -3.11 28.78 10.60
N ASP A 446 -3.26 29.74 9.68
CA ASP A 446 -4.57 30.06 9.08
C ASP A 446 -5.12 28.87 8.28
N ILE A 447 -4.23 28.11 7.63
CA ILE A 447 -4.57 26.93 6.82
C ILE A 447 -4.99 25.78 7.72
N ILE A 448 -4.17 25.44 8.73
CA ILE A 448 -4.47 24.35 9.66
C ILE A 448 -5.79 24.62 10.41
N HIS A 449 -6.00 25.86 10.87
CA HIS A 449 -7.25 26.23 11.53
C HIS A 449 -8.48 26.05 10.61
N GLN A 450 -8.35 26.36 9.31
CA GLN A 450 -9.44 26.15 8.36
C GLN A 450 -9.70 24.65 8.12
N ILE A 451 -8.65 23.82 8.02
CA ILE A 451 -8.78 22.36 7.89
C ILE A 451 -9.52 21.78 9.10
N GLU A 452 -9.08 22.10 10.32
CA GLU A 452 -9.70 21.62 11.56
C GLU A 452 -11.17 22.07 11.66
N LYS A 453 -11.49 23.28 11.19
CA LYS A 453 -12.85 23.79 11.20
C LYS A 453 -13.77 23.01 10.26
N GLU A 454 -13.31 22.63 9.08
CA GLU A 454 -14.09 21.83 8.13
C GLU A 454 -14.25 20.38 8.58
N GLU A 455 -13.22 19.80 9.20
CA GLU A 455 -13.30 18.45 9.79
C GLU A 455 -14.31 18.36 10.94
N ASN A 456 -14.45 19.42 11.75
CA ASN A 456 -15.43 19.46 12.85
C ASN A 456 -16.89 19.73 12.40
N GLN A 457 -17.12 20.02 11.12
CA GLN A 457 -18.45 20.30 10.56
C GLN A 457 -19.03 19.15 9.73
N GLN A 458 -18.22 18.13 9.45
CA GLN A 458 -18.62 16.85 8.85
C GLN A 458 -18.91 15.83 9.95
#